data_AF-A0A9E5TKF8-F1
#
_entry.id   AF-A0A9E5TKF8-F1
#
_cell.length_a   1.000
_cell.length_b   1.000
_cell.length_c   1.000
_cell.angle_alpha   90.00
_cell.angle_beta   90.00
_cell.angle_gamma   90.00
#
_symmetry.space_group_name_H-M   'P 1'
#
loop_
_entity.id
_entity.type
_entity.pdbx_description
1 polymer ?
#
loop_
_entity_poly.entity_id
_entity_poly.type
_entity_poly.pdbx_seq_one_letter_code
_entity_poly.pdbx_strand_id
1 'polypeptide(L)'
;MSWGNDICDTCWALLTLERVVPPVEIVIDVKPGSCPNGLNPMSKGVVPVAIVTTDDFDASTVDHCTVRFGPGLAAPAHKGCCGHMEDYDGDGDMDAIYHFKTQETGIEMGDTEATLVGKTIDGLDFVGTDSVKTVGPKK
;
A
#
# COMPACT_ATOMS: atom_id res chain seq x y z
N MET A 1 61.38 23.13 -13.23
CA MET A 1 60.33 24.11 -12.90
C MET A 1 58.97 23.47 -13.17
N SER A 2 58.06 23.60 -12.20
CA SER A 2 56.59 23.44 -12.17
C SER A 2 55.86 23.49 -13.53
N TRP A 3 54.73 22.82 -13.80
CA TRP A 3 53.50 22.66 -13.00
C TRP A 3 52.75 21.35 -13.32
N GLY A 4 52.19 20.72 -12.29
CA GLY A 4 51.20 19.65 -12.42
C GLY A 4 49.85 20.22 -12.87
N ASN A 5 49.17 19.48 -13.76
CA ASN A 5 47.74 19.63 -13.97
C ASN A 5 47.04 18.53 -13.17
N ASP A 6 46.83 18.82 -11.89
CA ASP A 6 45.77 18.20 -11.10
C ASP A 6 44.44 18.64 -11.73
N ILE A 7 43.91 17.80 -12.61
CA ILE A 7 42.49 17.86 -12.96
C ILE A 7 41.79 17.33 -11.73
N CYS A 8 41.51 18.23 -10.79
CA CYS A 8 40.62 17.94 -9.68
C CYS A 8 39.33 17.39 -10.27
N ASP A 9 39.04 16.13 -9.94
CA ASP A 9 37.73 15.51 -10.02
C ASP A 9 36.70 16.43 -9.38
N THR A 10 36.20 17.40 -10.14
CA THR A 10 34.86 17.91 -9.90
C THR A 10 33.93 16.81 -10.39
N CYS A 11 33.86 15.73 -9.61
CA CYS A 11 32.64 14.99 -9.50
C CYS A 11 31.66 16.02 -8.98
N TRP A 12 30.91 16.64 -9.89
CA TRP A 12 29.73 17.41 -9.56
C TRP A 12 28.78 16.41 -8.91
N ALA A 13 28.98 16.15 -7.63
CA ALA A 13 27.96 15.62 -6.77
C ALA A 13 26.87 16.69 -6.76
N LEU A 14 26.00 16.61 -7.75
CA LEU A 14 24.67 17.18 -7.68
C LEU A 14 24.10 16.60 -6.39
N LEU A 15 24.18 17.36 -5.30
CA LEU A 15 23.35 17.12 -4.14
C LEU A 15 21.93 17.44 -4.60
N THR A 16 21.28 16.50 -5.28
CA THR A 16 19.83 16.45 -5.29
C THR A 16 19.45 16.18 -3.84
N LEU A 17 19.10 17.24 -3.12
CA LEU A 17 18.35 17.13 -1.88
C LEU A 17 17.01 16.50 -2.27
N GLU A 18 16.96 15.17 -2.37
CA GLU A 18 15.70 14.44 -2.45
C GLU A 18 14.95 14.83 -1.18
N ARG A 19 13.96 15.71 -1.35
CA ARG A 19 13.09 16.11 -0.26
C ARG A 19 12.38 14.83 0.19
N VAL A 20 12.81 14.27 1.31
CA VAL A 20 12.12 13.15 1.96
C VAL A 20 10.81 13.71 2.51
N VAL A 21 9.76 13.68 1.69
CA VAL A 21 8.40 13.94 2.15
C VAL A 21 7.94 12.66 2.85
N PRO A 22 7.52 12.72 4.12
CA PRO A 22 6.97 11.53 4.77
C PRO A 22 5.70 11.07 4.02
N PRO A 23 5.42 9.76 4.01
CA PRO A 23 4.19 9.26 3.41
C PRO A 23 2.96 9.81 4.14
N VAL A 24 1.86 9.97 3.43
CA VAL A 24 0.56 10.30 3.99
C VAL A 24 0.00 9.08 4.71
N GLU A 25 -0.43 9.25 5.95
CA GLU A 25 -1.15 8.22 6.69
C GLU A 25 -2.60 8.20 6.21
N ILE A 26 -3.10 7.02 5.83
CA ILE A 26 -4.46 6.82 5.32
C ILE A 26 -5.21 5.77 6.14
N VAL A 27 -6.53 5.83 6.09
CA VAL A 27 -7.39 4.83 6.69
C VAL A 27 -7.62 3.69 5.68
N ILE A 28 -7.41 2.45 6.14
CA ILE A 28 -7.74 1.25 5.38
C ILE A 28 -8.60 0.31 6.22
N ASP A 29 -9.38 -0.54 5.56
CA ASP A 29 -10.12 -1.66 6.19
C ASP A 29 -9.77 -2.97 5.47
N VAL A 30 -9.10 -3.89 6.17
CA VAL A 30 -8.67 -5.18 5.62
C VAL A 30 -9.77 -6.21 5.81
N LYS A 31 -10.50 -6.58 4.77
CA LYS A 31 -11.70 -7.44 4.81
C LYS A 31 -12.95 -6.69 5.30
N PRO A 32 -13.44 -5.79 4.44
CA PRO A 32 -14.58 -4.95 4.72
C PRO A 32 -15.81 -5.77 5.15
N GLY A 33 -16.42 -5.45 6.30
CA GLY A 33 -17.66 -6.04 6.83
C GLY A 33 -17.49 -7.19 7.85
N SER A 34 -16.28 -7.45 8.38
CA SER A 34 -16.10 -8.49 9.41
C SER A 34 -15.07 -8.18 10.50
N CYS A 35 -15.50 -7.72 11.68
CA CYS A 35 -14.59 -7.56 12.83
C CYS A 35 -14.62 -8.77 13.78
N PRO A 36 -13.48 -9.45 14.06
CA PRO A 36 -12.14 -9.19 13.55
C PRO A 36 -11.94 -9.71 12.12
N ASN A 37 -11.04 -9.05 11.41
CA ASN A 37 -10.64 -9.31 10.03
C ASN A 37 -9.94 -10.67 9.90
N GLY A 38 -10.77 -11.73 9.93
CA GLY A 38 -10.34 -13.11 9.93
C GLY A 38 -9.73 -13.49 8.60
N LEU A 39 -8.41 -13.66 8.58
CA LEU A 39 -7.59 -13.99 7.42
C LEU A 39 -6.95 -15.36 7.65
N ASN A 40 -7.08 -16.28 6.70
CA ASN A 40 -6.37 -17.56 6.75
C ASN A 40 -5.17 -17.49 5.79
N PRO A 41 -3.92 -17.37 6.30
CA PRO A 41 -2.71 -17.31 5.48
C PRO A 41 -2.55 -18.49 4.51
N MET A 42 -3.14 -19.65 4.83
CA MET A 42 -3.07 -20.86 4.00
C MET A 42 -4.17 -20.94 2.94
N SER A 43 -5.08 -19.95 2.88
CA SER A 43 -6.15 -19.94 1.89
C SER A 43 -5.64 -19.54 0.51
N LYS A 44 -6.20 -20.15 -0.54
CA LYS A 44 -5.95 -19.75 -1.95
C LYS A 44 -6.91 -18.66 -2.43
N GLY A 45 -7.53 -17.94 -1.49
CA GLY A 45 -8.50 -16.89 -1.77
C GLY A 45 -7.85 -15.55 -2.07
N VAL A 46 -8.68 -14.52 -2.04
CA VAL A 46 -8.27 -13.12 -2.05
C VAL A 46 -8.68 -12.43 -0.76
N VAL A 47 -7.93 -11.41 -0.38
CA VAL A 47 -8.21 -10.50 0.74
C VAL A 47 -8.67 -9.18 0.11
N PRO A 48 -9.94 -8.80 0.28
CA PRO A 48 -10.38 -7.45 -0.08
C PRO A 48 -9.80 -6.45 0.94
N VAL A 49 -9.38 -5.28 0.47
CA VAL A 49 -8.92 -4.17 1.32
C VAL A 49 -9.49 -2.88 0.73
N ALA A 50 -10.16 -2.08 1.56
CA ALA A 50 -10.64 -0.76 1.19
C ALA A 50 -9.62 0.30 1.62
N ILE A 51 -9.36 1.28 0.77
CA ILE A 51 -8.81 2.59 1.15
C ILE A 51 -10.03 3.49 1.33
N VAL A 52 -10.23 3.97 2.55
CA VAL A 52 -11.41 4.74 2.93
C VAL A 52 -11.18 6.20 2.58
N THR A 53 -12.11 6.81 1.86
CA THR A 53 -12.06 8.26 1.63
C THR A 53 -12.39 8.98 2.93
N THR A 54 -11.70 10.08 3.18
CA THR A 54 -11.87 10.88 4.39
C THR A 54 -11.73 12.36 4.03
N ASP A 55 -12.05 13.25 4.96
CA ASP A 55 -11.81 14.69 4.83
C ASP A 55 -10.33 15.03 4.48
N ASP A 56 -9.39 14.16 4.86
CA ASP A 56 -7.95 14.36 4.68
C ASP A 56 -7.35 13.57 3.50
N PHE A 57 -8.07 12.62 2.92
CA PHE A 57 -7.57 11.76 1.83
C PHE A 57 -8.68 11.30 0.88
N ASP A 58 -8.53 11.60 -0.41
CA ASP A 58 -9.44 11.18 -1.48
C ASP A 58 -8.89 9.93 -2.19
N ALA A 59 -9.58 8.78 -2.01
CA ALA A 59 -9.16 7.50 -2.57
C ALA A 59 -9.13 7.47 -4.10
N SER A 60 -9.84 8.39 -4.78
CA SER A 60 -9.82 8.53 -6.25
C SER A 60 -8.51 9.09 -6.79
N THR A 61 -7.66 9.66 -5.92
CA THR A 61 -6.36 10.23 -6.29
C THR A 61 -5.24 9.19 -6.31
N VAL A 62 -5.51 7.94 -5.92
CA VAL A 62 -4.53 6.85 -5.86
C VAL A 62 -4.06 6.45 -7.26
N ASP A 63 -2.74 6.32 -7.45
CA ASP A 63 -2.19 5.56 -8.58
C ASP A 63 -2.32 4.06 -8.28
N HIS A 64 -3.41 3.47 -8.79
CA HIS A 64 -3.77 2.08 -8.57
C HIS A 64 -2.65 1.07 -8.92
N CYS A 65 -1.75 1.42 -9.86
CA CYS A 65 -0.63 0.53 -10.25
C CYS A 65 0.47 0.42 -9.21
N THR A 66 0.53 1.36 -8.26
CA THR A 66 1.56 1.42 -7.22
C THR A 66 1.15 0.75 -5.92
N VAL A 67 -0.14 0.44 -5.76
CA VAL A 67 -0.70 -0.13 -4.52
C VAL A 67 -0.10 -1.50 -4.23
N ARG A 68 0.40 -1.70 -3.01
CA ARG A 68 0.95 -2.97 -2.51
C ARG A 68 0.45 -3.28 -1.12
N PHE A 69 0.23 -4.56 -0.82
CA PHE A 69 -0.34 -4.98 0.47
C PHE A 69 0.44 -6.11 1.14
N GLY A 70 0.62 -5.98 2.46
CA GLY A 70 1.28 -6.94 3.35
C GLY A 70 2.81 -6.99 3.20
N PRO A 71 3.49 -7.79 4.05
CA PRO A 71 4.95 -7.96 4.01
C PRO A 71 5.50 -8.41 2.65
N GLY A 72 4.72 -9.17 1.89
CA GLY A 72 5.06 -9.64 0.55
C GLY A 72 4.88 -8.61 -0.57
N LEU A 73 4.34 -7.42 -0.26
CA LEU A 73 4.01 -6.39 -1.24
C LEU A 73 3.16 -6.94 -2.38
N ALA A 74 2.04 -7.60 -2.06
CA ALA A 74 1.14 -8.14 -3.07
C ALA A 74 0.60 -7.03 -3.97
N ALA A 75 0.58 -7.26 -5.28
CA ALA A 75 -0.11 -6.38 -6.22
C ALA A 75 -1.62 -6.73 -6.28
N PRO A 76 -2.49 -5.78 -6.70
CA PRO A 76 -3.89 -6.07 -6.93
C PRO A 76 -4.08 -7.24 -7.92
N ALA A 77 -4.96 -8.17 -7.58
CA ALA A 77 -5.21 -9.40 -8.32
C ALA A 77 -5.95 -9.19 -9.65
N HIS A 78 -6.64 -8.05 -9.79
CA HIS A 78 -7.38 -7.69 -11.00
C HIS A 78 -6.42 -7.24 -12.12
N LYS A 79 -6.75 -7.59 -13.37
CA LYS A 79 -5.92 -7.25 -14.53
C LYS A 79 -5.89 -5.74 -14.75
N GLY A 80 -4.70 -5.17 -14.90
CA GLY A 80 -4.52 -3.73 -15.12
C GLY A 80 -4.32 -2.93 -13.83
N CYS A 81 -4.11 -3.61 -12.70
CA CYS A 81 -3.91 -3.00 -11.38
C CYS A 81 -5.08 -2.11 -10.94
N CYS A 82 -6.29 -2.36 -11.44
CA CYS A 82 -7.45 -1.58 -11.07
C CYS A 82 -8.02 -2.04 -9.74
N GLY A 83 -8.14 -1.10 -8.79
CA GLY A 83 -9.19 -1.16 -7.78
C GLY A 83 -10.54 -0.83 -8.43
N HIS A 84 -11.63 -1.04 -7.70
CA HIS A 84 -12.93 -0.48 -8.07
C HIS A 84 -13.37 0.53 -7.01
N MET A 85 -14.19 1.49 -7.42
CA MET A 85 -14.73 2.49 -6.52
C MET A 85 -16.11 2.05 -6.03
N GLU A 86 -16.36 2.11 -4.73
CA GLU A 86 -17.64 1.78 -4.10
C GLU A 86 -17.77 2.56 -2.79
N ASP A 87 -18.95 3.11 -2.50
CA ASP A 87 -19.30 3.64 -1.17
C ASP A 87 -19.48 2.43 -0.24
N TYR A 88 -18.40 2.01 0.43
CA TYR A 88 -18.40 0.75 1.17
C TYR A 88 -18.97 0.91 2.58
N ASP A 89 -18.72 2.03 3.25
CA ASP A 89 -19.20 2.28 4.61
C ASP A 89 -20.54 3.03 4.68
N GLY A 90 -21.03 3.56 3.56
CA GLY A 90 -22.35 4.18 3.42
C GLY A 90 -22.41 5.64 3.85
N ASP A 91 -21.26 6.33 3.89
CA ASP A 91 -21.18 7.74 4.30
C ASP A 91 -21.44 8.74 3.14
N GLY A 92 -21.48 8.21 1.90
CA GLY A 92 -21.81 8.96 0.69
C GLY A 92 -20.60 9.48 -0.10
N ASP A 93 -19.38 9.15 0.30
CA ASP A 93 -18.21 9.24 -0.56
C ASP A 93 -17.85 7.86 -1.17
N MET A 94 -16.83 7.82 -2.03
CA MET A 94 -16.46 6.59 -2.75
C MET A 94 -15.10 6.11 -2.29
N ASP A 95 -15.02 4.86 -1.86
CA ASP A 95 -13.79 4.19 -1.41
C ASP A 95 -13.12 3.43 -2.55
N ALA A 96 -11.81 3.23 -2.45
CA ALA A 96 -11.09 2.37 -3.40
C ALA A 96 -10.88 0.97 -2.83
N ILE A 97 -11.51 -0.03 -3.46
CA ILE A 97 -11.43 -1.43 -3.03
C ILE A 97 -10.48 -2.22 -3.92
N TYR A 98 -9.55 -2.91 -3.29
CA TYR A 98 -8.57 -3.79 -3.93
C TYR A 98 -8.72 -5.21 -3.44
N HIS A 99 -8.30 -6.16 -4.27
CA HIS A 99 -8.27 -7.57 -3.93
C HIS A 99 -6.85 -8.09 -4.09
N PHE A 100 -6.29 -8.68 -3.04
CA PHE A 100 -4.94 -9.25 -3.07
C PHE A 100 -5.00 -10.75 -2.90
N LYS A 101 -4.20 -11.52 -3.64
CA LYS A 101 -4.13 -12.97 -3.40
C LYS A 101 -3.45 -13.20 -2.06
N THR A 102 -4.09 -13.96 -1.18
CA THR A 102 -3.58 -14.21 0.18
C THR A 102 -2.17 -14.79 0.17
N GLN A 103 -1.84 -15.64 -0.81
CA GLN A 103 -0.52 -16.26 -0.93
C GLN A 103 0.60 -15.28 -1.32
N GLU A 104 0.25 -14.11 -1.85
CA GLU A 104 1.22 -13.09 -2.28
C GLU A 104 1.39 -12.00 -1.21
N THR A 105 0.50 -11.90 -0.21
CA THR A 105 0.57 -10.83 0.81
C THR A 105 1.72 -11.03 1.78
N GLY A 106 2.25 -12.25 1.93
CA GLY A 106 3.28 -12.57 2.90
C GLY A 106 2.82 -12.48 4.36
N ILE A 107 1.51 -12.40 4.62
CA ILE A 107 0.95 -12.42 5.97
C ILE A 107 1.07 -13.85 6.51
N GLU A 108 1.64 -14.00 7.70
CA GLU A 108 1.90 -15.28 8.36
C GLU A 108 0.99 -15.51 9.56
N MET A 109 0.95 -16.75 10.07
CA MET A 109 0.22 -17.07 11.29
C MET A 109 0.84 -16.34 12.49
N GLY A 110 0.02 -15.58 13.22
CA GLY A 110 0.46 -14.77 14.36
C GLY A 110 0.51 -13.27 14.06
N ASP A 111 0.49 -12.87 12.80
CA ASP A 111 0.37 -11.45 12.43
C ASP A 111 -0.94 -10.88 12.95
N THR A 112 -0.85 -9.66 13.50
CA THR A 112 -1.95 -8.92 14.11
C THR A 112 -2.33 -7.67 13.35
N GLU A 113 -1.51 -7.26 12.38
CA GLU A 113 -1.71 -6.07 11.56
C GLU A 113 -1.22 -6.34 10.13
N ALA A 114 -1.74 -5.58 9.17
CA ALA A 114 -1.28 -5.60 7.79
C ALA A 114 -1.26 -4.19 7.22
N THR A 115 -0.22 -3.88 6.47
CA THR A 115 0.03 -2.54 5.91
C THR A 115 -0.22 -2.54 4.40
N LEU A 116 -0.85 -1.48 3.92
CA LEU A 116 -0.99 -1.13 2.52
C LEU A 116 -0.15 0.12 2.23
N VAL A 117 0.58 0.11 1.12
CA VAL A 117 1.37 1.25 0.64
C VAL A 117 1.04 1.56 -0.80
N GLY A 118 1.34 2.77 -1.23
CA GLY A 118 1.21 3.17 -2.63
C GLY A 118 1.60 4.62 -2.84
N LYS A 119 1.24 5.13 -4.02
CA LYS A 119 1.40 6.52 -4.40
C LYS A 119 0.10 7.07 -4.95
N THR A 120 -0.14 8.35 -4.73
CA THR A 120 -1.13 9.12 -5.46
C THR A 120 -0.65 9.43 -6.88
N ILE A 121 -1.55 9.90 -7.74
CA ILE A 121 -1.26 10.26 -9.15
C ILE A 121 -0.23 11.40 -9.24
N ASP A 122 -0.16 12.28 -8.24
CA ASP A 122 0.86 13.34 -8.14
C ASP A 122 2.19 12.85 -7.53
N GLY A 123 2.29 11.55 -7.20
CA GLY A 123 3.52 10.88 -6.81
C GLY A 123 3.83 10.88 -5.31
N LEU A 124 2.89 11.36 -4.48
CA LEU A 124 3.04 11.35 -3.02
C LEU A 124 2.85 9.92 -2.48
N ASP A 125 3.80 9.46 -1.67
CA ASP A 125 3.69 8.16 -1.00
C ASP A 125 2.58 8.21 0.06
N PHE A 126 1.87 7.09 0.23
CA PHE A 126 0.95 6.88 1.34
C PHE A 126 1.13 5.50 1.97
N VAL A 127 0.70 5.40 3.21
CA VAL A 127 0.72 4.17 4.02
C VAL A 127 -0.54 4.09 4.87
N GLY A 128 -1.13 2.91 4.95
CA GLY A 128 -2.25 2.63 5.85
C GLY A 128 -2.05 1.28 6.52
N THR A 129 -2.45 1.15 7.78
CA THR A 129 -2.36 -0.11 8.53
C THR A 129 -3.67 -0.40 9.22
N ASP A 130 -4.09 -1.66 9.18
CA ASP A 130 -5.25 -2.15 9.91
C ASP A 130 -4.96 -3.49 10.59
N SER A 131 -5.74 -3.78 11.62
CA SER A 131 -5.68 -5.02 12.40
C SER A 131 -6.18 -6.22 11.61
N VAL A 132 -5.51 -7.35 11.77
CA VAL A 132 -5.92 -8.64 11.22
C VAL A 132 -5.96 -9.70 12.31
N LYS A 133 -6.80 -10.72 12.11
CA LYS A 133 -6.78 -11.92 12.95
C LYS A 133 -6.50 -13.14 12.10
N THR A 134 -5.28 -13.65 12.22
CA THR A 134 -4.88 -14.85 11.49
C THR A 134 -5.54 -16.08 12.09
N VAL A 135 -6.21 -16.86 11.23
CA VAL A 135 -6.95 -18.07 11.62
C VAL A 135 -6.41 -19.28 10.87
N GLY A 136 -6.42 -20.43 11.56
CA GLY A 136 -6.00 -21.71 10.96
C GLY A 136 -6.94 -22.20 9.85
N PRO A 137 -6.63 -23.37 9.26
CA PRO A 137 -7.44 -23.95 8.20
C PRO A 137 -8.84 -24.28 8.74
N LYS A 138 -9.88 -24.02 7.93
CA LYS A 138 -11.19 -24.63 8.18
C LYS A 138 -11.06 -26.13 7.97
N LYS A 139 -11.39 -26.92 8.99
CA LYS A 139 -11.49 -28.39 8.89
C LYS A 139 -12.66 -28.78 8.01
#